data_AF-A0AA51AS32-F1
#
_entry.id   AF-A0AA51AS32-F1
#
_cell.length_a   1.000
_cell.length_b   1.000
_cell.length_c   1.000
_cell.angle_alpha   90.00
_cell.angle_beta   90.00
_cell.angle_gamma   90.00
#
_symmetry.space_group_name_H-M   'P 1'
#
loop_
_entity.id
_entity.type
_entity.pdbx_description
1 polymer ?
#
loop_
_entity_poly.entity_id
_entity_poly.type
_entity_poly.pdbx_seq_one_letter_code
_entity_poly.pdbx_strand_id
1 'polypeptide(L)'
;NIPIDINIGKLLDWLVSRRHVKKDWHKDILPVREKINNAIQDMPVHDGIAALLSGSHINYFHCKKIIEILKETEADTKNLFGRYGSQRMKDWQDVVKSYEKDNVYLAEAAQMLVRNISYEIPGLKKQIAKEE
;
A
#
# COMPACT_ATOMS: atom_id res chain seq x y z
N ASN A 1 -20.02 15.91 14.87
CA ASN A 1 -19.13 15.53 13.75
C ASN A 1 -19.45 16.47 12.59
N ILE A 2 -18.62 17.48 12.34
CA ILE A 2 -18.85 18.43 11.24
C ILE A 2 -18.08 17.88 10.02
N PRO A 3 -18.72 17.75 8.83
CA PRO A 3 -18.04 17.27 7.64
C PRO A 3 -16.91 18.23 7.24
N ILE A 4 -15.79 17.66 6.80
CA ILE A 4 -14.65 18.43 6.29
C ILE A 4 -14.63 18.27 4.77
N ASP A 5 -14.72 19.40 4.07
CA ASP A 5 -14.52 19.45 2.62
C ASP A 5 -13.05 19.75 2.31
N ILE A 6 -12.46 18.98 1.41
CA ILE A 6 -11.05 19.07 1.02
C ILE A 6 -10.98 18.98 -0.49
N ASN A 7 -10.40 19.99 -1.12
CA ASN A 7 -10.10 19.93 -2.55
C ASN A 7 -9.15 18.75 -2.81
N ILE A 8 -9.52 17.89 -3.76
CA ILE A 8 -8.78 16.66 -4.02
C ILE A 8 -7.31 16.90 -4.35
N GLY A 9 -6.99 17.90 -5.17
CA GLY A 9 -5.61 18.25 -5.55
C GLY A 9 -4.78 18.80 -4.39
N LYS A 10 -5.42 19.09 -3.25
CA LYS A 10 -4.81 19.57 -2.01
C LYS A 10 -4.89 18.57 -0.87
N LEU A 11 -5.35 17.34 -1.11
CA LEU A 11 -5.50 16.34 -0.06
C LEU A 11 -4.20 16.06 0.68
N LEU A 12 -3.09 15.84 -0.04
CA LEU A 12 -1.78 15.60 0.58
C LEU A 12 -1.28 16.84 1.35
N ASP A 13 -1.37 18.03 0.74
CA ASP A 13 -1.01 19.31 1.39
C ASP A 13 -1.81 19.51 2.69
N TRP A 14 -3.11 19.19 2.65
CA TRP A 14 -4.01 19.28 3.79
C TRP A 14 -3.57 18.32 4.90
N LEU A 15 -3.30 17.06 4.58
CA LEU A 15 -2.81 16.04 5.53
C LEU A 15 -1.52 16.49 6.23
N VAL A 16 -0.57 17.07 5.47
CA VAL A 16 0.68 17.61 6.02
C VAL A 16 0.43 18.85 6.88
N SER A 17 -0.41 19.78 6.42
CA SER A 17 -0.72 21.02 7.15
C SER A 17 -1.38 20.78 8.51
N ARG A 18 -2.18 19.70 8.60
CA ARG A 18 -2.85 19.26 9.82
C ARG A 18 -2.02 18.30 10.67
N ARG A 19 -0.77 18.02 10.25
CA ARG A 19 0.15 17.10 10.93
C ARG A 19 -0.37 15.67 11.03
N HIS A 20 -1.26 15.25 10.13
CA HIS A 20 -1.59 13.84 9.97
C HIS A 20 -0.44 13.05 9.34
N VAL A 21 0.34 13.72 8.48
CA VAL A 21 1.51 13.18 7.79
C VAL A 21 2.69 14.13 8.00
N LYS A 22 3.90 13.59 8.13
CA LYS A 22 5.13 14.39 8.22
C LYS A 22 5.43 15.11 6.91
N LYS A 23 6.02 16.31 6.98
CA LYS A 23 6.40 17.08 5.78
C LYS A 23 7.42 16.33 4.91
N ASP A 24 8.30 15.56 5.53
CA ASP A 24 9.36 14.78 4.87
C ASP A 24 9.05 13.29 4.78
N TRP A 25 7.76 12.91 4.72
CA TRP A 25 7.29 11.53 4.59
C TRP A 25 7.93 10.74 3.43
N HIS A 26 8.38 11.43 2.38
CA HIS A 26 9.11 10.83 1.26
C HIS A 26 10.40 10.13 1.69
N LYS A 27 11.02 10.50 2.82
CA LYS A 27 12.19 9.80 3.34
C LYS A 27 11.81 8.43 3.91
N ASP A 28 10.60 8.31 4.45
CA ASP A 28 10.11 7.09 5.07
C ASP A 28 9.57 6.09 4.04
N ILE A 29 9.25 6.54 2.81
CA ILE A 29 8.78 5.63 1.74
C ILE A 29 9.90 4.77 1.17
N LEU A 30 11.14 5.27 1.10
CA LEU A 30 12.28 4.55 0.51
C LEU A 30 12.59 3.26 1.29
N PRO A 31 12.74 3.28 2.64
CA PRO A 31 12.92 2.07 3.43
C PRO A 31 11.75 1.08 3.29
N VAL A 32 10.52 1.59 3.15
CA VAL A 32 9.34 0.74 2.95
C VAL A 32 9.45 -0.02 1.62
N ARG A 33 9.89 0.65 0.55
CA ARG A 33 10.14 0.00 -0.75
C ARG A 33 11.22 -1.06 -0.70
N GLU A 34 12.31 -0.79 0.01
CA GLU A 34 13.38 -1.76 0.20
C GLU A 34 12.87 -3.01 0.93
N LYS A 35 12.08 -2.83 2.00
CA LYS A 35 11.45 -3.94 2.73
C LYS A 35 10.50 -4.74 1.85
N ILE A 36 9.69 -4.06 1.02
CA ILE A 36 8.82 -4.74 0.05
C ILE A 36 9.65 -5.58 -0.92
N ASN A 37 10.68 -5.01 -1.54
CA ASN A 37 11.53 -5.72 -2.50
C ASN A 37 12.19 -6.97 -1.89
N ASN A 38 12.61 -6.88 -0.64
CA ASN A 38 13.17 -8.01 0.09
C ASN A 38 12.10 -9.07 0.40
N ALA A 39 10.92 -8.67 0.88
CA ALA A 39 9.82 -9.58 1.23
C ALA A 39 9.23 -10.32 0.01
N ILE A 40 9.28 -9.73 -1.18
CA ILE A 40 8.83 -10.37 -2.43
C ILE A 40 9.66 -11.61 -2.77
N GLN A 41 10.96 -11.60 -2.49
CA GLN A 41 11.87 -12.70 -2.88
C GLN A 41 11.51 -14.02 -2.19
N ASP A 42 10.86 -13.96 -1.03
CA ASP A 42 10.45 -15.13 -0.24
C ASP A 42 8.99 -15.53 -0.45
N MET A 43 8.29 -15.00 -1.48
CA MET A 43 6.87 -15.31 -1.69
C MET A 43 6.62 -16.70 -2.28
N PRO A 44 5.61 -17.44 -1.79
CA PRO A 44 5.25 -18.73 -2.35
C PRO A 44 4.53 -18.51 -3.68
N VAL A 45 4.59 -19.51 -4.56
CA VAL A 45 3.80 -19.50 -5.81
C VAL A 45 2.33 -19.66 -5.42
N HIS A 46 1.59 -18.55 -5.42
CA HIS A 46 0.16 -18.50 -5.18
C HIS A 46 -0.47 -17.54 -6.18
N ASP A 47 -1.44 -17.99 -6.97
CA ASP A 47 -1.98 -17.23 -8.11
C ASP A 47 -2.53 -15.86 -7.71
N GLY A 48 -3.20 -15.77 -6.56
CA GLY A 48 -3.69 -14.49 -6.02
C GLY A 48 -2.58 -13.51 -5.63
N ILE A 49 -1.41 -14.02 -5.24
CA ILE A 49 -0.24 -13.20 -4.92
C ILE A 49 0.47 -12.82 -6.22
N ALA A 50 0.65 -13.76 -7.14
CA ALA A 50 1.26 -13.52 -8.45
C ALA A 50 0.49 -12.44 -9.22
N ALA A 51 -0.85 -12.42 -9.16
CA ALA A 51 -1.68 -11.37 -9.74
C ALA A 51 -1.47 -9.99 -9.09
N LEU A 52 -1.29 -9.94 -7.77
CA LEU A 52 -0.99 -8.70 -7.03
C LEU A 52 0.43 -8.19 -7.33
N LEU A 53 1.37 -9.09 -7.63
CA LEU A 53 2.76 -8.77 -7.95
C LEU A 53 2.98 -8.44 -9.43
N SER A 54 2.14 -8.97 -10.34
CA SER A 54 2.23 -8.71 -11.78
C SER A 54 1.65 -7.35 -12.17
N GLY A 55 0.67 -6.88 -11.40
CA GLY A 55 -0.02 -5.61 -11.62
C GLY A 55 0.60 -4.47 -10.83
N SER A 56 1.57 -3.79 -11.41
CA SER A 56 2.04 -2.46 -10.97
C SER A 56 2.68 -2.37 -9.57
N HIS A 57 3.08 -1.15 -9.23
CA HIS A 57 3.84 -0.81 -8.03
C HIS A 57 3.08 -1.15 -6.74
N ILE A 58 3.61 -2.10 -5.97
CA ILE A 58 3.07 -2.56 -4.68
C ILE A 58 2.95 -1.39 -3.71
N ASN A 59 1.78 -1.23 -3.10
CA ASN A 59 1.46 -0.16 -2.15
C ASN A 59 0.92 -0.76 -0.84
N TYR A 60 0.61 0.11 0.13
CA TYR A 60 0.06 -0.30 1.42
C TYR A 60 -1.13 -1.27 1.33
N PHE A 61 -2.09 -1.03 0.43
CA PHE A 61 -3.28 -1.87 0.29
C PHE A 61 -2.96 -3.26 -0.26
N HIS A 62 -1.99 -3.36 -1.17
CA HIS A 62 -1.47 -4.64 -1.64
C HIS A 62 -0.81 -5.42 -0.49
N CYS A 63 0.00 -4.76 0.34
CA CYS A 63 0.63 -5.38 1.50
C CYS A 63 -0.41 -5.94 2.49
N LYS A 64 -1.50 -5.20 2.74
CA LYS A 64 -2.61 -5.67 3.58
C LYS A 64 -3.28 -6.91 2.99
N LYS A 65 -3.57 -6.92 1.69
CA LYS A 65 -4.14 -8.09 1.00
C LYS A 65 -3.22 -9.30 1.07
N ILE A 66 -1.91 -9.10 0.90
CA ILE A 66 -0.92 -10.17 1.03
C ILE A 66 -0.95 -10.77 2.43
N ILE A 67 -0.99 -9.94 3.48
CA ILE A 67 -1.14 -10.43 4.86
C ILE A 67 -2.42 -11.23 5.05
N GLU A 68 -3.56 -10.80 4.50
CA GLU A 68 -4.81 -11.58 4.62
C GLU A 68 -4.71 -12.93 3.91
N ILE A 69 -4.15 -12.99 2.70
CA ILE A 69 -3.91 -14.25 1.98
C ILE A 69 -2.98 -15.15 2.80
N LEU A 70 -1.88 -14.61 3.34
CA LEU A 70 -0.94 -15.38 4.17
C LEU A 70 -1.59 -15.92 5.45
N LYS A 71 -2.55 -15.21 6.05
CA LYS A 71 -3.29 -15.71 7.21
C LYS A 71 -4.17 -16.91 6.87
N GLU A 72 -4.73 -16.93 5.67
CA GLU A 72 -5.57 -18.03 5.16
C GLU A 72 -4.71 -19.24 4.76
N THR A 73 -3.60 -19.01 4.06
CA THR A 73 -2.74 -20.09 3.53
C THR A 73 -1.76 -20.66 4.54
N GLU A 74 -1.34 -19.89 5.55
CA GLU A 74 -0.46 -20.33 6.63
C GLU A 74 -1.23 -20.61 7.94
N ALA A 75 -2.55 -20.81 7.85
CA ALA A 75 -3.41 -21.06 9.01
C ALA A 75 -3.03 -22.31 9.82
N ASP A 76 -2.46 -23.32 9.17
CA ASP A 76 -2.05 -24.61 9.77
C ASP A 76 -0.61 -24.62 10.32
N THR A 77 0.18 -23.57 10.11
CA THR A 77 1.54 -23.43 10.67
C THR A 77 1.58 -22.55 11.93
N LYS A 78 0.47 -22.51 12.67
CA LYS A 78 0.40 -21.82 13.96
C LYS A 78 1.27 -22.55 14.99
N ASN A 79 2.29 -21.88 15.49
CA ASN A 79 3.06 -22.36 16.63
C ASN A 79 2.16 -22.47 17.87
N LEU A 80 2.55 -23.29 18.86
CA LEU A 80 1.80 -23.60 20.11
C LEU A 80 1.33 -22.39 20.97
N PHE A 81 1.70 -21.16 20.60
CA PHE A 81 1.26 -19.91 21.23
C PHE A 81 0.33 -19.05 20.34
N GLY A 82 -0.21 -19.60 19.25
CA GLY A 82 -1.14 -18.88 18.35
C GLY A 82 -0.52 -17.72 17.56
N ARG A 83 0.82 -17.61 17.55
CA ARG A 83 1.54 -16.61 16.76
C ARG A 83 1.76 -17.14 15.35
N TYR A 84 1.27 -16.40 14.35
CA TYR A 84 1.66 -16.58 12.95
C TYR A 84 3.19 -16.41 12.86
N GLY A 85 3.90 -17.48 12.52
CA GLY A 85 5.30 -17.66 12.91
C GLY A 85 6.34 -17.59 11.78
N SER A 86 5.91 -17.61 10.51
CA SER A 86 6.83 -17.62 9.37
C SER A 86 7.62 -16.31 9.26
N GLN A 87 8.84 -16.40 8.73
CA GLN A 87 9.65 -15.21 8.47
C GLN A 87 8.93 -14.26 7.51
N ARG A 88 8.33 -14.81 6.44
CA ARG A 88 7.46 -14.10 5.51
C ARG A 88 6.36 -13.28 6.17
N MET A 89 5.57 -13.89 7.07
CA MET A 89 4.52 -13.15 7.78
C MET A 89 5.10 -11.99 8.60
N LYS A 90 6.24 -12.19 9.26
CA LYS A 90 6.92 -11.13 10.01
C LYS A 90 7.39 -9.99 9.09
N ASP A 91 7.95 -10.33 7.94
CA ASP A 91 8.46 -9.35 6.97
C ASP A 91 7.32 -8.48 6.42
N TRP A 92 6.21 -9.10 6.00
CA TRP A 92 5.05 -8.35 5.52
C TRP A 92 4.36 -7.53 6.62
N GLN A 93 4.30 -8.04 7.86
CA GLN A 93 3.83 -7.26 9.00
C GLN A 93 4.75 -6.07 9.29
N ASP A 94 6.06 -6.22 9.15
CA ASP A 94 7.03 -5.13 9.34
C ASP A 94 6.93 -4.08 8.23
N VAL A 95 6.66 -4.48 6.98
CA VAL A 95 6.31 -3.56 5.89
C VAL A 95 5.09 -2.72 6.25
N VAL A 96 3.99 -3.36 6.69
CA VAL A 96 2.76 -2.67 7.07
C VAL A 96 2.98 -1.74 8.26
N LYS A 97 3.70 -2.18 9.30
CA LYS A 97 4.06 -1.33 10.43
C LYS A 97 4.88 -0.11 10.01
N SER A 98 5.79 -0.28 9.05
CA SER A 98 6.61 0.82 8.53
C SER A 98 5.77 1.85 7.77
N TYR A 99 4.72 1.39 7.07
CA TYR A 99 3.71 2.26 6.44
C TYR A 99 2.83 3.00 7.46
N GLU A 100 2.39 2.31 8.51
CA GLU A 100 1.52 2.85 9.56
C GLU A 100 2.27 3.83 10.46
N LYS A 101 3.58 3.63 10.65
CA LYS A 101 4.45 4.58 11.34
C LYS A 101 4.35 5.94 10.66
N ASP A 102 4.06 6.97 11.44
CA ASP A 102 3.93 8.36 10.98
C ASP A 102 2.92 8.57 9.83
N ASN A 103 2.00 7.61 9.66
CA ASN A 103 0.94 7.58 8.65
C ASN A 103 1.44 7.74 7.19
N VAL A 104 2.59 7.17 6.86
CA VAL A 104 3.15 7.21 5.50
C VAL A 104 2.17 6.64 4.46
N TYR A 105 1.37 5.64 4.83
CA TYR A 105 0.32 5.09 3.97
C TYR A 105 -0.72 6.14 3.52
N LEU A 106 -1.07 7.11 4.37
CA LEU A 106 -2.00 8.18 4.00
C LEU A 106 -1.39 9.10 2.93
N ALA A 107 -0.09 9.35 3.04
CA ALA A 107 0.63 10.20 2.09
C ALA A 107 0.67 9.56 0.70
N GLU A 108 1.07 8.29 0.63
CA GLU A 108 1.09 7.50 -0.61
C GLU A 108 -0.32 7.36 -1.21
N ALA A 109 -1.33 7.06 -0.38
CA ALA A 109 -2.71 6.92 -0.84
C ALA A 109 -3.28 8.24 -1.39
N ALA A 110 -3.03 9.37 -0.71
CA ALA A 110 -3.44 10.69 -1.19
C ALA A 110 -2.77 11.03 -2.52
N GLN A 111 -1.45 10.79 -2.64
CA GLN A 111 -0.73 11.03 -3.88
C GLN A 111 -1.26 10.17 -5.04
N MET A 112 -1.50 8.88 -4.78
CA MET A 112 -2.07 7.95 -5.75
C MET A 112 -3.46 8.39 -6.22
N LEU A 113 -4.32 8.80 -5.28
CA LEU A 113 -5.68 9.25 -5.58
C LEU A 113 -5.68 10.51 -6.44
N VAL A 114 -4.85 11.50 -6.09
CA VAL A 114 -4.70 12.73 -6.88
C VAL A 114 -4.21 12.41 -8.28
N ARG A 115 -3.18 11.56 -8.41
CA ARG A 115 -2.65 11.16 -9.71
C ARG A 115 -3.71 10.47 -10.58
N ASN A 116 -4.48 9.55 -9.99
CA ASN A 116 -5.53 8.83 -10.71
C ASN A 116 -6.62 9.77 -11.23
N ILE A 117 -7.08 10.69 -10.39
CA ILE A 117 -8.17 11.62 -10.75
C ILE A 117 -7.70 12.67 -11.74
N SER A 118 -6.50 13.23 -11.54
CA SER A 118 -6.00 14.33 -12.35
C SER A 118 -5.40 13.90 -13.69
N TYR A 119 -4.86 12.68 -13.78
CA TYR A 119 -4.07 12.27 -14.96
C TYR A 119 -4.48 10.92 -15.53
N GLU A 120 -4.48 9.85 -14.73
CA GLU A 120 -4.66 8.49 -15.26
C GLU A 120 -6.06 8.29 -15.86
N ILE A 121 -7.12 8.60 -15.10
CA ILE A 121 -8.51 8.44 -15.56
C ILE A 121 -8.79 9.34 -16.78
N PRO A 122 -8.46 10.65 -16.79
CA PRO A 122 -8.61 11.46 -17.99
C PRO A 122 -7.81 10.95 -19.20
N GLY A 123 -6.59 10.44 -18.97
CA GLY A 123 -5.76 9.83 -20.02
C GLY A 123 -6.42 8.61 -20.64
N LEU A 124 -6.88 7.68 -19.81
CA LEU A 124 -7.60 6.48 -20.24
C LEU A 124 -8.89 6.82 -21.00
N LYS A 125 -9.67 7.79 -20.51
CA LYS A 125 -10.88 8.25 -21.21
C LYS A 125 -10.58 8.77 -22.62
N LYS A 126 -9.50 9.55 -22.79
CA LYS A 126 -9.08 10.03 -24.11
C LYS A 126 -8.61 8.91 -25.02
N GLN A 127 -7.93 7.90 -24.46
CA GLN A 127 -7.49 6.74 -25.23
C GLN A 127 -8.68 5.93 -25.74
N ILE A 128 -9.66 5.63 -24.87
CA ILE A 128 -10.88 4.91 -25.24
C ILE A 128 -11.61 5.65 -26.38
N ALA A 129 -11.83 6.96 -26.23
CA ALA A 129 -12.52 7.76 -27.25
C ALA A 129 -11.76 7.90 -28.59
N LYS A 130 -10.48 7.50 -28.66
CA LYS A 130 -9.70 7.45 -29.90
C LYS A 130 -9.78 6.08 -30.59
N GLU A 131 -10.07 5.04 -29.81
CA GLU A 131 -10.21 3.67 -30.27
C GLU A 131 -11.67 3.34 -30.65
N GLU A 132 -12.63 4.17 -30.23
CA GLU A 132 -14.01 4.26 -30.75
C GLU A 132 -14.09 5.02 -32.09
#